data_AF-A0A933IVY5-F1
#
_entry.id   AF-A0A933IVY5-F1
#
_cell.length_a   1.000
_cell.length_b   1.000
_cell.length_c   1.000
_cell.angle_alpha   90.00
_cell.angle_beta   90.00
_cell.angle_gamma   90.00
#
_symmetry.space_group_name_H-M   'P 1'
#
loop_
_entity.id
_entity.type
_entity.pdbx_description
1 polymer ?
#
loop_
_entity_poly.entity_id
_entity_poly.type
_entity_poly.pdbx_seq_one_letter_code
_entity_poly.pdbx_strand_id
1 'polypeptide(L)'
;MVYSFIHRPEFINTTSLGFINLAERNVVLAILAGLAQFWQAKMMTTKRPEVRGEGAKDEDMMAIMNKQMLYIMPALTVFIGLSFPGGLALYWLVTTILTALQQLYLFKQKEKI
;
A
#
# COMPACT_ATOMS: atom_id res chain seq x y z
N MET A 1 -14.85 39.75 3.25
CA MET A 1 -13.86 38.87 3.94
C MET A 1 -14.63 38.05 4.95
N VAL A 2 -14.35 36.76 5.11
CA VAL A 2 -15.29 35.86 5.79
C VAL A 2 -15.28 36.02 7.32
N TYR A 3 -14.14 36.22 8.01
CA TYR A 3 -14.11 36.65 9.43
C TYR A 3 -12.75 37.27 9.84
N SER A 4 -12.74 38.17 10.84
CA SER A 4 -11.56 38.89 11.34
C SER A 4 -10.60 38.05 12.19
N PHE A 5 -11.06 36.93 12.75
CA PHE A 5 -10.27 36.02 13.58
C PHE A 5 -9.56 34.93 12.77
N ILE A 6 -9.83 34.82 11.46
CA ILE A 6 -9.15 33.88 10.58
C ILE A 6 -7.90 34.57 10.03
N HIS A 7 -6.77 34.34 10.69
CA HIS A 7 -5.46 34.65 10.12
C HIS A 7 -5.27 33.74 8.91
N ARG A 8 -5.22 34.33 7.72
CA ARG A 8 -4.87 33.58 6.51
C ARG A 8 -3.40 33.17 6.64
N PRO A 9 -3.06 31.87 6.65
CA PRO A 9 -1.67 31.49 6.51
C PRO A 9 -1.21 31.92 5.12
N GLU A 10 -0.24 32.83 5.03
CA GLU A 10 0.33 33.26 3.74
C GLU A 10 1.13 32.14 3.05
N PHE A 11 1.54 31.11 3.80
CA PHE A 11 2.27 29.96 3.29
C PHE A 11 1.64 28.65 3.77
N ILE A 12 1.35 27.74 2.84
CA ILE A 12 0.94 26.37 3.14
C ILE A 12 2.22 25.57 3.39
N ASN A 13 2.44 25.11 4.62
CA ASN A 13 3.55 24.22 4.92
C ASN A 13 3.19 22.79 4.47
N THR A 14 3.77 22.35 3.36
CA THR A 14 3.55 21.01 2.78
C THR A 14 4.58 20.00 3.27
N THR A 15 5.39 20.34 4.28
CA THR A 15 6.39 19.46 4.87
C THR A 15 5.75 18.59 5.94
N SER A 16 5.69 17.27 5.69
CA SER A 16 5.32 16.26 6.67
C SER A 16 6.53 15.76 7.44
N LEU A 17 6.32 15.37 8.70
CA LEU A 17 7.35 14.82 9.60
C LEU A 17 8.60 15.72 9.80
N GLY A 18 8.55 16.97 9.35
CA GLY A 18 9.65 17.94 9.47
C GLY A 18 10.72 17.87 8.36
N PHE A 19 10.73 16.81 7.54
CA PHE A 19 11.75 16.61 6.50
C PHE A 19 11.21 16.08 5.16
N ILE A 20 9.90 15.79 5.05
CA ILE A 20 9.30 15.23 3.83
C ILE A 20 8.42 16.29 3.16
N ASN A 21 8.85 16.84 2.03
CA ASN A 21 7.98 17.70 1.22
C ASN A 21 6.93 16.85 0.49
N LEU A 22 5.65 17.04 0.82
CA LEU A 22 4.52 16.32 0.22
C LEU A 22 4.02 16.95 -1.08
N ALA A 23 4.34 18.23 -1.33
CA ALA A 23 3.95 18.92 -2.56
C ALA A 23 4.78 18.46 -3.75
N GLU A 24 5.99 17.99 -3.49
CA GLU A 24 6.91 17.49 -4.51
C GLU A 24 6.85 15.98 -4.64
N ARG A 25 7.28 15.47 -5.79
CA ARG A 25 7.42 14.04 -6.03
C ARG A 25 8.50 13.48 -5.10
N ASN A 26 8.14 12.45 -4.32
CA ASN A 26 9.08 11.76 -3.45
C ASN A 26 9.24 10.30 -3.86
N VAL A 27 10.35 10.00 -4.54
CA VAL A 27 10.68 8.66 -5.06
C VAL A 27 10.80 7.63 -3.94
N VAL A 28 11.38 8.04 -2.81
CA VAL A 28 11.59 7.15 -1.65
C VAL A 28 10.24 6.71 -1.09
N LEU A 29 9.29 7.64 -0.91
CA LEU A 29 7.95 7.31 -0.44
C LEU A 29 7.19 6.42 -1.41
N ALA A 30 7.29 6.66 -2.73
CA ALA A 30 6.61 5.84 -3.73
C ALA A 30 7.11 4.38 -3.70
N ILE A 31 8.42 4.18 -3.60
CA ILE A 31 9.03 2.85 -3.49
C ILE A 31 8.61 2.16 -2.19
N LEU A 32 8.67 2.88 -1.06
CA LEU A 32 8.28 2.33 0.24
C LEU A 32 6.79 1.95 0.27
N ALA A 33 5.91 2.74 -0.34
CA ALA A 33 4.48 2.44 -0.44
C ALA A 33 4.25 1.15 -1.23
N GLY A 34 4.91 0.99 -2.39
CA GLY A 34 4.83 -0.25 -3.17
C GLY A 34 5.40 -1.46 -2.45
N LEU A 35 6.54 -1.33 -1.78
CA LEU A 35 7.10 -2.42 -0.97
C LEU A 35 6.18 -2.81 0.18
N ALA A 36 5.56 -1.84 0.85
CA ALA A 36 4.58 -2.11 1.90
C ALA A 36 3.35 -2.84 1.34
N GLN A 37 2.85 -2.45 0.17
CA GLN A 37 1.70 -3.10 -0.46
C GLN A 37 2.03 -4.52 -0.92
N PHE A 38 3.23 -4.72 -1.47
CA PHE A 38 3.73 -6.05 -1.81
C PHE A 38 3.79 -6.95 -0.58
N TRP A 39 4.32 -6.43 0.53
CA TRP A 39 4.41 -7.16 1.78
C TRP A 39 3.01 -7.50 2.35
N GLN A 40 2.08 -6.56 2.34
CA GLN A 40 0.69 -6.77 2.73
C GLN A 40 0.02 -7.86 1.87
N ALA A 41 0.15 -7.78 0.54
CA ALA A 41 -0.44 -8.75 -0.38
C ALA A 41 0.16 -10.15 -0.19
N LYS A 42 1.48 -10.23 0.04
CA LYS A 42 2.18 -11.49 0.34
C LYS A 42 1.70 -12.10 1.65
N MET A 43 1.45 -11.29 2.68
CA MET A 43 0.90 -11.76 3.96
C MET A 43 -0.52 -12.34 3.81
N MET A 44 -1.32 -11.77 2.91
CA MET A 44 -2.69 -12.25 2.63
C MET A 44 -2.76 -13.49 1.72
N THR A 45 -1.65 -13.85 1.07
CA THR A 45 -1.60 -15.01 0.18
C THR A 45 -1.47 -16.30 1.02
N THR A 46 -2.61 -16.89 1.37
CA THR A 46 -2.66 -18.23 1.96
C THR A 46 -2.08 -19.26 0.99
N LYS A 47 -1.12 -20.08 1.45
CA LYS A 47 -0.60 -21.23 0.69
C LYS A 47 -1.77 -22.16 0.37
N ARG A 48 -2.17 -22.23 -0.90
CA ARG A 48 -3.17 -23.21 -1.35
C ARG A 48 -2.49 -24.60 -1.44
N PRO A 49 -3.16 -25.69 -1.03
CA PRO A 49 -2.63 -27.03 -1.20
C PRO A 49 -2.49 -27.36 -2.70
N GLU A 50 -1.39 -28.01 -3.09
CA GLU A 50 -1.18 -28.46 -4.47
C GLU A 50 -2.15 -29.62 -4.76
N VAL A 51 -3.18 -29.41 -5.58
CA VAL A 51 -4.04 -30.52 -6.06
C VAL A 51 -3.39 -31.09 -7.33
N ARG A 52 -2.81 -32.29 -7.22
CA ARG A 52 -2.27 -33.03 -8.37
C ARG A 52 -3.40 -33.88 -9.00
N GLY A 53 -4.03 -33.38 -10.07
CA GLY A 53 -5.09 -34.09 -10.82
C GLY A 53 -5.57 -33.32 -12.07
N GLU A 54 -6.61 -33.77 -12.78
CA GLU A 54 -7.14 -33.10 -14.01
C GLU A 54 -7.64 -31.66 -13.76
N GLY A 55 -7.99 -31.31 -12.51
CA GLY A 55 -8.29 -29.94 -12.08
C GLY A 55 -7.05 -29.03 -11.89
N ALA A 56 -5.84 -29.56 -12.02
CA ALA A 56 -4.59 -28.82 -11.80
C ALA A 56 -4.35 -27.71 -12.84
N LYS A 57 -4.89 -27.84 -14.06
CA LYS A 57 -4.71 -26.82 -15.11
C LYS A 57 -5.44 -25.52 -14.80
N ASP A 58 -6.66 -25.61 -14.28
CA ASP A 58 -7.44 -24.45 -13.86
C ASP A 58 -6.85 -23.81 -12.59
N GLU A 59 -6.35 -24.64 -11.67
CA GLU A 59 -5.62 -24.17 -10.48
C GLU A 59 -4.30 -23.48 -10.83
N ASP A 60 -3.55 -23.98 -11.82
CA ASP A 60 -2.31 -23.36 -12.31
C ASP A 60 -2.59 -21.99 -12.94
N MET A 61 -3.65 -21.86 -13.75
CA MET A 61 -4.06 -20.54 -14.27
C MET A 61 -4.42 -19.58 -13.15
N MET A 62 -5.16 -20.04 -12.14
CA MET A 62 -5.52 -19.22 -10.97
C MET A 62 -4.29 -18.83 -10.14
N ALA A 63 -3.31 -19.72 -10.00
CA ALA A 63 -2.06 -19.45 -9.30
C ALA A 63 -1.21 -18.41 -10.04
N ILE A 64 -1.15 -18.48 -11.38
CA ILE A 64 -0.46 -17.50 -12.22
C ILE A 64 -1.15 -16.14 -12.09
N MET A 65 -2.48 -16.06 -12.19
CA MET A 65 -3.23 -14.81 -12.00
C MET A 65 -2.99 -14.18 -10.63
N ASN A 66 -3.01 -14.99 -9.55
CA ASN A 66 -2.72 -14.49 -8.20
C ASN A 66 -1.29 -13.95 -8.07
N LYS A 67 -0.30 -14.65 -8.64
CA LYS A 67 1.08 -14.15 -8.68
C LYS A 67 1.18 -12.85 -9.46
N GLN A 68 0.55 -12.75 -10.63
CA GLN A 68 0.54 -11.52 -11.42
C GLN A 68 -0.05 -10.36 -10.63
N MET A 69 -1.20 -10.54 -9.98
CA MET A 69 -1.81 -9.50 -9.14
C MET A 69 -0.88 -9.05 -8.02
N LEU A 70 -0.17 -9.99 -7.39
CA LEU A 70 0.76 -9.73 -6.29
C LEU A 70 1.95 -8.86 -6.71
N TYR A 71 2.46 -8.99 -7.95
CA TYR A 71 3.61 -8.21 -8.44
C TYR A 71 3.21 -6.96 -9.24
N ILE A 72 2.18 -7.06 -10.08
CA ILE A 72 1.77 -5.99 -10.99
C ILE A 72 1.15 -4.83 -10.20
N MET A 73 0.28 -5.12 -9.22
CA MET A 73 -0.39 -4.06 -8.47
C MET A 73 0.60 -3.16 -7.71
N PRO A 74 1.55 -3.70 -6.91
CA PRO A 74 2.53 -2.86 -6.25
C PRO A 74 3.42 -2.11 -7.24
N ALA A 75 3.82 -2.72 -8.35
CA ALA A 75 4.62 -2.06 -9.38
C ALA A 75 3.89 -0.86 -10.00
N LEU A 76 2.60 -1.02 -10.30
CA LEU A 76 1.74 0.03 -10.81
C LEU A 76 1.55 1.13 -9.76
N THR A 77 1.39 0.79 -8.49
CA THR A 77 1.32 1.80 -7.43
C THR A 77 2.63 2.57 -7.26
N VAL A 78 3.79 1.94 -7.40
CA VAL A 78 5.07 2.68 -7.45
C VAL A 78 5.08 3.62 -8.65
N PHE A 79 4.71 3.15 -9.84
CA PHE A 79 4.70 3.98 -11.05
C PHE A 79 3.77 5.20 -10.92
N ILE A 80 2.58 5.02 -10.33
CA ILE A 80 1.66 6.12 -10.06
C ILE A 80 2.21 7.02 -8.94
N GLY A 81 2.71 6.45 -7.84
CA GLY A 81 3.31 7.21 -6.74
C GLY A 81 4.51 8.06 -7.19
N LEU A 82 5.20 7.65 -8.25
CA LEU A 82 6.25 8.42 -8.90
C LEU A 82 5.70 9.55 -9.79
N SER A 83 4.51 9.40 -10.35
CA SER A 83 3.93 10.43 -11.24
C SER A 83 3.21 11.54 -10.48
N PHE A 84 2.83 11.28 -9.22
CA PHE A 84 2.04 12.20 -8.38
C PHE A 84 2.86 12.80 -7.22
N PRO A 85 2.35 13.86 -6.55
CA PRO A 85 2.98 14.43 -5.36
C PRO A 85 3.14 13.41 -4.23
N GLY A 86 4.19 13.60 -3.41
CA GLY A 86 4.56 12.69 -2.32
C GLY A 86 3.46 12.48 -1.28
N GLY A 87 2.49 13.39 -1.17
CA GLY A 87 1.28 13.22 -0.37
C GLY A 87 0.51 11.94 -0.68
N LEU A 88 0.36 11.59 -1.96
CA LEU A 88 -0.36 10.39 -2.38
C LEU A 88 0.39 9.11 -1.97
N ALA A 89 1.70 9.09 -2.19
CA ALA A 89 2.55 7.97 -1.80
C ALA A 89 2.58 7.76 -0.28
N LEU A 90 2.65 8.85 0.51
CA LEU A 90 2.57 8.77 1.97
C LEU A 90 1.21 8.23 2.42
N TYR A 91 0.12 8.71 1.83
CA TYR A 91 -1.23 8.22 2.12
C TYR A 91 -1.35 6.70 1.93
N TRP A 92 -0.89 6.19 0.79
CA TRP A 92 -0.89 4.75 0.53
C TRP A 92 -0.01 3.98 1.51
N LEU A 93 1.21 4.47 1.78
CA LEU A 93 2.12 3.86 2.75
C LEU A 93 1.48 3.70 4.12
N VAL A 94 0.92 4.78 4.66
CA VAL A 94 0.30 4.77 6.00
C VAL A 94 -0.92 3.85 6.03
N THR A 95 -1.79 3.95 5.02
CA THR A 95 -3.00 3.12 4.92
C THR A 95 -2.65 1.63 4.86
N THR A 96 -1.66 1.26 4.05
CA THR A 96 -1.20 -0.11 3.92
C THR A 96 -0.58 -0.64 5.21
N ILE A 97 0.24 0.14 5.90
CA ILE A 97 0.83 -0.26 7.18
C ILE A 97 -0.26 -0.47 8.23
N LEU A 98 -1.21 0.47 8.36
CA LEU A 98 -2.31 0.34 9.31
C LEU A 98 -3.15 -0.91 9.03
N THR A 99 -3.47 -1.16 7.75
CA THR A 99 -4.22 -2.35 7.35
C THR A 99 -3.45 -3.63 7.63
N ALA A 100 -2.14 -3.66 7.36
CA ALA A 100 -1.29 -4.82 7.66
C ALA A 100 -1.21 -5.07 9.17
N LEU A 101 -1.08 -4.02 9.98
CA LEU A 101 -1.08 -4.14 11.45
C LEU A 101 -2.42 -4.67 11.98
N GLN A 102 -3.55 -4.19 11.44
CA GLN A 102 -4.87 -4.72 11.76
C GLN A 102 -4.98 -6.21 11.42
N GLN A 103 -4.52 -6.60 10.22
CA GLN A 103 -4.53 -8.00 9.79
C GLN A 103 -3.67 -8.89 10.70
N LEU A 104 -2.46 -8.45 11.07
CA LEU A 104 -1.59 -9.17 11.99
C LEU A 104 -2.23 -9.36 13.37
N TYR A 105 -2.86 -8.33 13.90
CA TYR A 105 -3.58 -8.41 15.18
C TYR A 105 -4.74 -9.42 15.13
N LEU A 106 -5.54 -9.39 14.05
CA LEU A 106 -6.65 -10.31 13.85
C LEU A 106 -6.19 -11.77 13.65
N PHE A 107 -5.13 -12.01 12.88
CA PHE A 107 -4.58 -13.35 12.69
C PHE A 107 -4.07 -13.95 14.00
N LYS A 108 -3.38 -13.15 14.82
CA LYS A 108 -2.93 -13.57 16.15
C LYS A 108 -4.09 -13.91 17.10
N GLN A 109 -5.25 -13.27 16.93
CA GLN A 109 -6.44 -13.57 17.74
C GLN A 109 -7.12 -14.87 17.28
N LYS A 110 -7.19 -15.13 15.97
CA LYS A 110 -7.73 -16.37 15.42
C LYS A 110 -6.92 -17.61 15.81
N GLU A 111 -5.61 -17.49 15.94
CA GLU A 111 -4.73 -18.58 16.39
C GLU A 111 -4.90 -18.93 17.88
N LYS A 112 -5.46 -18.00 18.68
CA LYS A 112 -5.68 -18.19 20.13
C LYS A 112 -7.03 -18.83 20.49
N ILE A 113 -7.93 -19.02 19.53
CA ILE A 113 -9.27 -19.62 19.70
C ILE A 113 -9.21 -21.05 19.18
#